data_AF-A0A174T7X8-F1
#
_entry.id   AF-A0A174T7X8-F1
#
_cell.length_a   1.000
_cell.length_b   1.000
_cell.length_c   1.000
_cell.angle_alpha   90.00
_cell.angle_beta   90.00
_cell.angle_gamma   90.00
#
_symmetry.space_group_name_H-M   'P 1'
#
loop_
_entity.id
_entity.type
_entity.pdbx_description
1 polymer ?
#
loop_
_entity_poly.entity_id
_entity_poly.type
_entity_poly.pdbx_seq_one_letter_code
_entity_poly.pdbx_strand_id
1 'polypeptide(L)' 'METTTSLKTFEVTIPEKYADILKKFITSLEGKVKAQKKSGLDEALEDVKAGRIHKYENFEAFKQKMLEL' A
#
# COMPACT_ATOMS: atom_id res chain seq x y z
N MET A 1 16.07 3.52 34.04
CA MET A 1 15.89 4.09 32.68
C MET A 1 15.90 2.92 31.73
N GLU A 2 14.77 2.64 31.07
CA GLU A 2 14.78 1.70 29.94
C GLU A 2 15.55 2.34 28.77
N THR A 3 16.58 1.65 28.31
CA THR A 3 17.43 2.09 27.21
C THR A 3 16.83 1.63 25.88
N THR A 4 16.08 2.51 25.22
CA THR A 4 15.59 2.27 23.86
C THR A 4 16.74 2.41 22.88
N THR A 5 17.15 1.32 22.22
CA THR A 5 18.16 1.34 21.17
C THR A 5 17.49 1.10 19.82
N SER A 6 17.65 2.05 18.89
CA SER A 6 17.08 1.95 17.55
C SER A 6 17.91 1.00 16.69
N LEU A 7 17.32 -0.13 16.29
CA LEU A 7 17.90 -1.06 15.32
C LEU A 7 17.57 -0.63 13.89
N LYS A 8 18.44 -0.98 12.93
CA LYS A 8 18.18 -0.78 11.48
C LYS A 8 16.86 -1.45 11.10
N THR A 9 16.10 -0.84 10.20
CA THR A 9 14.86 -1.42 9.70
C THR A 9 15.19 -2.72 8.94
N PHE A 10 14.64 -3.85 9.39
CA PHE A 10 14.80 -5.15 8.74
C PHE A 10 13.56 -5.45 7.89
N GLU A 11 13.77 -5.80 6.63
CA GLU A 11 12.73 -6.31 5.75
C GLU A 11 12.77 -7.85 5.79
N VAL A 12 11.61 -8.49 6.00
CA VAL A 12 11.52 -9.94 6.16
C VAL A 12 10.34 -10.44 5.33
N THR A 13 10.57 -11.42 4.46
CA THR A 13 9.50 -12.06 3.68
C THR A 13 8.91 -13.22 4.47
N ILE A 14 7.62 -13.19 4.70
CA ILE A 14 6.89 -14.18 5.51
C ILE A 14 5.53 -14.51 4.86
N PRO A 15 4.99 -15.72 5.09
CA PRO A 15 3.63 -16.03 4.67
C PRO A 15 2.59 -15.13 5.35
N GLU A 16 1.61 -14.66 4.56
CA GLU A 16 0.60 -13.68 4.99
C GLU A 16 -0.21 -14.11 6.22
N LYS A 17 -0.45 -15.43 6.38
CA LYS A 17 -1.13 -15.99 7.56
C LYS A 17 -0.44 -15.65 8.90
N TYR A 18 0.83 -15.25 8.88
CA TYR A 18 1.59 -14.84 10.06
C TYR A 18 1.67 -13.31 10.24
N ALA A 19 1.13 -12.52 9.30
CA ALA A 19 1.21 -11.06 9.37
C ALA A 19 0.48 -10.50 10.61
N ASP A 20 -0.70 -11.04 10.94
CA ASP A 20 -1.50 -10.56 12.07
C ASP A 20 -0.87 -10.86 13.43
N ILE A 21 -0.24 -12.04 13.60
CA ILE A 21 0.44 -12.38 14.86
C ILE A 21 1.69 -11.53 15.05
N LEU A 22 2.42 -11.22 13.98
CA LEU A 22 3.58 -10.32 14.03
C LEU A 22 3.17 -8.88 14.34
N LYS A 23 2.09 -8.38 13.75
CA LYS A 23 1.54 -7.07 14.11
C LYS A 23 1.22 -7.00 15.61
N LYS A 24 0.49 -7.99 16.14
CA LYS A 24 0.16 -8.07 17.57
C LYS A 24 1.41 -8.09 18.44
N PHE A 25 2.40 -8.92 18.10
CA PHE A 25 3.65 -9.03 18.83
C PHE A 25 4.43 -7.71 18.86
N ILE A 26 4.58 -7.04 17.71
CA ILE A 26 5.31 -5.77 17.62
C ILE A 26 4.58 -4.67 18.40
N THR A 27 3.25 -4.63 18.35
CA THR A 27 2.44 -3.69 19.17
C THR A 27 2.60 -3.95 20.66
N SER A 28 2.66 -5.22 21.11
CA SER A 28 2.93 -5.57 22.51
C SER A 28 4.31 -5.14 23.00
N LEU A 29 5.29 -4.98 22.09
CA LEU A 29 6.61 -4.45 22.37
C LEU A 29 6.69 -2.91 22.23
N GLU A 30 5.54 -2.24 22.11
CA GLU A 30 5.43 -0.80 21.81
C GLU A 30 6.17 -0.39 20.52
N GLY A 31 6.45 -1.36 19.64
CA GLY A 31 7.15 -1.17 18.39
C GLY A 31 6.22 -0.63 17.30
N LYS A 32 6.81 0.07 16.31
CA LYS A 32 6.10 0.53 15.11
C LYS A 32 6.32 -0.44 13.96
N VAL A 33 5.22 -1.03 13.48
CA VAL A 33 5.20 -1.73 12.18
C VAL A 33 5.05 -0.67 11.09
N LYS A 34 6.05 -0.53 10.21
CA LYS A 34 5.85 0.17 8.93
C LYS A 34 5.11 -0.79 8.00
N ALA A 35 3.79 -0.76 8.04
CA ALA A 35 3.02 -1.36 6.97
C ALA A 35 3.36 -0.60 5.68
N GLN A 36 3.61 -1.34 4.60
CA GLN A 36 3.68 -0.75 3.28
C GLN A 36 2.31 -0.09 3.06
N LYS A 37 2.26 1.25 3.05
CA LYS A 37 1.06 1.96 2.63
C LYS A 37 0.76 1.45 1.22
N LYS A 38 -0.47 0.99 0.96
CA LYS A 38 -0.94 0.82 -0.41
C LYS A 38 -0.64 2.13 -1.11
N SER A 39 0.19 2.06 -2.14
CA SER A 39 0.48 3.21 -2.96
C SER A 39 -0.76 3.56 -3.77
N GLY A 40 -0.86 4.80 -4.26
CA GLY A 40 -1.92 5.14 -5.22
C GLY A 40 -1.90 4.24 -6.48
N LEU A 41 -0.77 3.57 -6.77
CA LEU A 41 -0.66 2.59 -7.85
C LEU A 41 -1.33 1.26 -7.49
N ASP A 42 -1.26 0.83 -6.22
CA ASP A 42 -1.95 -0.38 -5.76
C ASP A 42 -3.47 -0.20 -5.82
N GLU A 43 -3.95 0.99 -5.44
CA GLU A 43 -5.37 1.36 -5.53
C GLU A 43 -5.83 1.44 -7.00
N ALA A 44 -5.05 2.10 -7.86
CA ALA A 44 -5.35 2.18 -9.29
C ALA A 44 -5.39 0.79 -9.95
N LEU A 45 -4.53 -0.14 -9.52
CA LEU A 45 -4.55 -1.53 -10.01
C LEU A 45 -5.82 -2.27 -9.57
N GLU A 46 -6.29 -2.05 -8.33
CA GLU A 46 -7.55 -2.60 -7.84
C GLU A 46 -8.76 -2.04 -8.60
N ASP A 47 -8.75 -0.75 -8.94
CA ASP A 47 -9.80 -0.11 -9.76
C ASP A 47 -9.86 -0.68 -11.18
N VAL A 48 -8.71 -0.90 -11.82
CA VAL A 48 -8.63 -1.58 -13.13
C VAL A 48 -9.22 -2.99 -13.05
N LYS A 49 -8.82 -3.78 -12.04
CA LYS A 49 -9.33 -5.15 -11.84
C LYS A 49 -10.83 -5.18 -11.55
N ALA A 50 -11.33 -4.21 -10.79
CA ALA A 50 -12.74 -4.09 -10.44
C ALA A 50 -13.60 -3.45 -11.54
N GLY A 51 -13.00 -3.04 -12.66
CA GLY A 51 -13.71 -2.34 -13.74
C GLY A 51 -14.16 -0.93 -13.38
N ARG A 52 -13.65 -0.35 -12.28
CA ARG A 52 -13.90 1.04 -11.85
C ARG A 52 -13.00 2.01 -12.64
N ILE A 53 -12.97 1.83 -13.96
CA ILE A 53 -12.17 2.62 -14.87
C ILE A 53 -13.05 3.21 -15.96
N HIS A 54 -12.75 4.44 -16.37
CA HIS A 54 -13.40 5.04 -17.52
C HIS A 54 -12.76 4.50 -18.80
N LYS A 55 -13.58 3.98 -19.72
CA LYS A 55 -13.12 3.59 -21.05
C LYS A 55 -13.38 4.72 -22.02
N TYR A 56 -12.35 5.09 -22.77
CA TYR A 56 -12.46 6.01 -23.88
C TYR A 56 -12.51 5.24 -25.19
N GLU A 57 -13.30 5.71 -26.14
CA GLU A 57 -13.45 5.06 -27.45
C GLU A 57 -12.16 5.11 -28.27
N ASN A 58 -11.37 6.18 -28.11
CA ASN A 58 -10.09 6.37 -28.78
C ASN A 58 -9.24 7.42 -28.04
N PHE A 59 -8.02 7.62 -28.53
CA PHE A 59 -7.06 8.54 -27.93
C PHE A 59 -7.46 10.02 -28.01
N GLU A 60 -8.20 10.42 -29.05
CA GLU A 60 -8.67 11.80 -29.20
C GLU A 60 -9.76 12.13 -28.18
N ALA A 61 -10.69 11.20 -27.93
CA ALA A 61 -11.69 11.33 -26.86
C ALA A 61 -11.03 11.45 -25.47
N PHE A 62 -9.96 10.68 -25.23
CA PHE A 62 -9.18 10.80 -23.99
C PHE A 62 -8.51 12.18 -23.86
N LYS A 63 -7.84 12.66 -24.91
CA LYS A 63 -7.19 13.98 -24.92
C LYS A 63 -8.19 15.10 -24.65
N GLN A 64 -9.33 15.08 -25.33
CA GLN A 64 -10.35 16.10 -25.17
C GLN A 64 -10.81 16.17 -23.71
N LYS A 65 -11.05 15.01 -23.08
CA LYS A 65 -11.43 14.98 -21.66
C LYS A 65 -10.36 15.51 -20.72
N MET A 66 -9.08 15.29 -21.03
CA MET A 66 -7.94 15.81 -20.25
C MET A 66 -7.75 17.33 -20.42
N LEU A 67 -8.13 17.90 -21.55
CA LEU A 67 -8.08 19.33 -21.82
C LEU A 67 -9.26 20.10 -21.18
N GLU A 68 -10.36 19.40 -20.89
CA GLU A 68 -11.55 19.94 -20.22
C GLU A 68 -11.47 19.91 -18.68
N LEU A 69 -10.39 19.35 -18.11
CA LEU A 69 -10.10 19.27 -16.66
C LEU A 69 -9.27 20.46 -16.19
#